data_AF-A0A348W8R8-F1
#
_entry.id   AF-A0A348W8R8-F1
#
_cell.length_a   1.000
_cell.length_b   1.000
_cell.length_c   1.000
_cell.angle_alpha   90.00
_cell.angle_beta   90.00
_cell.angle_gamma   90.00
#
_symmetry.space_group_name_H-M   'P 1'
#
loop_
_entity.id
_entity.type
_entity.pdbx_description
1 polymer ?
#
loop_
_entity_poly.entity_id
_entity_poly.type
_entity_poly.pdbx_seq_one_letter_code
_entity_poly.pdbx_strand_id
1 'polypeptide(L)' 'MSDTIHPPSAEFAENAHIDAAKYRALYDASLRDPEAFWQEHGQRIDWIKPFTKVKDVNFDLGNVSIKWFEDGTLN' A
#
# COMPACT_ATOMS: atom_id res chain seq x y z
N MET A 1 16.06 28.33 -4.17
CA MET A 1 15.49 27.39 -5.14
C MET A 1 14.00 27.67 -5.15
N SER A 2 13.47 28.25 -6.22
CA SER A 2 12.03 28.41 -6.37
C SER A 2 11.45 27.04 -6.73
N ASP A 3 10.60 26.48 -5.86
CA ASP A 3 9.86 25.24 -6.13
C ASP A 3 8.79 25.52 -7.17
N THR A 4 9.11 25.25 -8.44
CA THR A 4 8.12 25.25 -9.51
C THR A 4 7.24 24.02 -9.35
N ILE A 5 5.97 24.22 -9.00
CA ILE A 5 4.97 23.16 -8.92
C ILE A 5 4.35 22.96 -10.31
N HIS A 6 4.37 21.73 -10.81
CA HIS A 6 3.76 21.34 -12.07
C HIS A 6 2.49 20.54 -11.81
N PRO A 7 1.29 21.14 -11.95
CA PRO A 7 0.05 20.39 -11.81
C PRO A 7 -0.13 19.42 -12.98
N PRO A 8 -0.85 18.29 -12.77
CA PRO A 8 -1.25 17.43 -13.87
C PRO A 8 -2.17 18.19 -14.85
N SER A 9 -2.25 17.72 -16.10
CA SER A 9 -3.25 18.21 -17.04
C SER A 9 -4.66 17.89 -16.55
N ALA A 10 -5.65 18.69 -16.97
CA ALA A 10 -7.05 18.46 -16.62
C ALA A 10 -7.53 17.08 -17.12
N GLU A 11 -7.15 16.69 -18.34
CA GLU A 11 -7.48 15.39 -18.91
C GLU A 11 -6.91 14.23 -18.07
N PHE A 12 -5.69 14.35 -17.57
CA PHE A 12 -5.12 13.33 -16.68
C PHE A 12 -5.88 13.28 -15.35
N ALA A 13 -6.15 14.44 -14.75
CA ALA A 13 -6.83 14.52 -13.46
C ALA A 13 -8.25 13.93 -13.50
N GLU A 14 -8.96 14.09 -14.62
CA GLU A 14 -10.31 13.54 -14.82
C GLU A 14 -10.31 12.00 -14.91
N ASN A 15 -9.26 11.42 -15.50
CA ASN A 15 -9.17 9.97 -15.73
C ASN A 15 -8.38 9.22 -14.64
N ALA A 16 -7.84 9.92 -13.64
CA ALA A 16 -7.03 9.30 -12.59
C ALA A 16 -7.89 8.47 -11.60
N HIS A 17 -7.36 7.33 -11.15
CA HIS A 17 -8.05 6.48 -10.17
C HIS A 17 -8.20 7.10 -8.77
N ILE A 18 -7.32 8.06 -8.45
CA ILE A 18 -7.29 8.80 -7.20
C ILE A 18 -6.90 10.25 -7.48
N ASP A 19 -7.45 11.18 -6.70
CA ASP A 19 -7.03 12.58 -6.62
C ASP A 19 -6.09 12.80 -5.43
N ALA A 20 -5.66 14.05 -5.21
CA ALA A 20 -4.77 14.41 -4.11
C ALA A 20 -5.39 14.14 -2.73
N ALA A 21 -6.69 14.35 -2.57
CA ALA A 21 -7.39 14.14 -1.29
C ALA A 21 -7.47 12.65 -0.95
N LYS A 22 -7.84 11.82 -1.92
CA LYS A 22 -7.91 10.37 -1.79
C LYS A 22 -6.53 9.76 -1.61
N TYR A 23 -5.50 10.26 -2.31
CA TYR A 23 -4.11 9.89 -2.04
C TYR A 23 -3.75 10.12 -0.58
N ARG A 24 -4.04 11.32 -0.04
CA ARG A 24 -3.70 11.65 1.33
C ARG A 24 -4.40 10.75 2.33
N ALA A 25 -5.69 10.50 2.13
CA ALA A 25 -6.48 9.61 2.97
C ALA A 25 -5.94 8.16 2.97
N LEU A 26 -5.64 7.60 1.78
CA LEU A 26 -5.08 6.26 1.65
C LEU A 26 -3.69 6.16 2.26
N TYR A 27 -2.84 7.17 2.06
CA TYR A 27 -1.51 7.23 2.64
C TYR A 27 -1.56 7.25 4.17
N ASP A 28 -2.38 8.14 4.74
CA ASP A 28 -2.55 8.25 6.18
C ASP A 28 -3.13 6.96 6.78
N ALA A 29 -4.05 6.28 6.07
CA ALA A 29 -4.54 4.95 6.47
C ALA A 29 -3.44 3.89 6.46
N SER A 30 -2.62 3.83 5.41
CA SER A 30 -1.53 2.86 5.26
C SER A 30 -0.45 2.97 6.35
N LEU A 31 -0.26 4.17 6.92
CA LEU A 31 0.68 4.40 8.00
C LEU A 31 0.07 4.13 9.38
N ARG A 32 -1.18 4.54 9.58
CA ARG A 32 -1.85 4.43 10.88
C ARG A 32 -2.19 2.99 11.25
N ASP A 33 -2.67 2.21 10.29
CA ASP A 33 -2.97 0.79 10.46
C ASP A 33 -2.56 0.01 9.19
N PRO A 34 -1.26 -0.30 9.05
CA PRO A 34 -0.75 -0.97 7.86
C PRO A 34 -1.34 -2.37 7.70
N GLU A 35 -1.66 -3.09 8.78
CA GLU A 35 -2.21 -4.44 8.68
C GLU A 35 -3.63 -4.40 8.12
N ALA A 36 -4.52 -3.56 8.65
CA ALA A 36 -5.88 -3.44 8.12
C ALA A 36 -5.88 -2.95 6.66
N PHE A 37 -5.06 -1.94 6.35
CA PHE A 37 -4.94 -1.39 4.99
C PHE A 37 -4.48 -2.45 3.98
N TRP A 38 -3.39 -3.16 4.28
CA TRP A 38 -2.87 -4.17 3.38
C TRP A 38 -3.67 -5.47 3.40
N GLN A 39 -4.44 -5.76 4.45
CA GLN A 39 -5.42 -6.85 4.45
C GLN A 39 -6.48 -6.61 3.39
N GLU A 40 -7.11 -5.42 3.37
CA GLU A 40 -8.12 -5.06 2.37
C GLU A 40 -7.53 -5.08 0.96
N HIS A 41 -6.39 -4.40 0.76
CA HIS A 41 -5.78 -4.31 -0.56
C HIS A 41 -5.13 -5.62 -1.04
N GLY A 42 -4.80 -6.54 -0.15
CA GLY A 42 -4.30 -7.87 -0.48
C GLY A 42 -5.37 -8.78 -1.10
N GLN A 43 -6.66 -8.52 -0.85
CA GLN A 43 -7.77 -9.29 -1.41
C GLN A 43 -8.03 -9.03 -2.89
N ARG A 44 -7.36 -8.04 -3.51
CA ARG A 44 -7.51 -7.74 -4.95
C ARG A 44 -6.82 -8.75 -5.87
N ILE A 45 -6.09 -9.70 -5.30
CA ILE A 45 -5.36 -10.75 -5.99
C ILE A 45 -6.06 -12.08 -5.68
N ASP A 46 -6.12 -12.98 -6.66
CA ASP A 46 -6.65 -14.32 -6.45
C ASP A 46 -5.62 -15.19 -5.71
N TRP A 47 -5.99 -15.62 -4.51
CA TRP A 47 -5.18 -16.50 -3.68
C TRP A 47 -5.64 -17.95 -3.82
N ILE A 48 -4.69 -18.86 -4.04
CA ILE A 48 -4.93 -20.30 -3.96
C ILE A 48 -5.21 -20.69 -2.51
N LYS A 49 -4.39 -20.17 -1.60
CA LYS A 49 -4.61 -20.23 -0.15
C LYS A 49 -4.66 -18.81 0.40
N PRO A 50 -5.78 -18.36 0.98
CA PRO A 50 -5.86 -17.05 1.63
C PRO A 50 -4.82 -16.91 2.74
N PHE A 51 -4.18 -15.75 2.82
CA PHE A 51 -3.30 -15.40 3.94
C PHE A 51 -4.13 -15.06 5.18
N THR A 52 -3.55 -15.26 6.36
CA THR A 52 -4.09 -14.75 7.63
C THR A 52 -3.15 -13.74 8.29
N LYS A 53 -1.87 -13.74 7.92
CA LYS A 53 -0.88 -12.80 8.43
C LYS A 53 -0.51 -11.78 7.37
N VAL A 54 -0.79 -10.51 7.61
CA VAL A 54 -0.50 -9.45 6.65
C VAL A 54 0.97 -9.06 6.67
N LYS A 55 1.52 -8.78 7.86
CA LYS A 55 2.86 -8.21 8.02
C LYS A 55 3.59 -8.82 9.21
N ASP A 56 4.80 -9.31 8.98
CA ASP A 56 5.76 -9.71 10.01
C ASP A 56 7.14 -9.16 9.60
N VAL A 57 7.48 -7.98 10.10
CA VAL A 57 8.66 -7.22 9.67
C VAL A 57 9.45 -6.72 10.86
N ASN A 58 10.71 -7.12 10.91
CA ASN A 58 11.74 -6.63 11.81
C ASN A 58 12.91 -6.04 11.00
N PHE A 59 13.32 -4.81 11.33
CA PHE A 59 14.47 -4.14 10.73
C PHE A 59 15.68 -4.04 11.67
N ASP A 60 15.61 -4.64 12.86
CA ASP A 60 16.67 -4.64 13.85
C ASP A 60 17.95 -5.25 13.28
N LEU A 61 19.06 -4.56 13.48
CA LEU A 61 20.36 -5.00 13.02
C LEU A 61 20.70 -6.38 13.62
N GLY A 62 20.98 -7.35 12.75
CA GLY A 62 21.26 -8.74 13.15
C GLY A 62 20.03 -9.64 13.31
N ASN A 63 18.81 -9.10 13.20
CA ASN A 63 17.56 -9.86 13.19
C ASN A 63 16.58 -9.37 12.10
N VAL A 64 17.14 -8.89 10.98
CA VAL A 64 16.33 -8.39 9.87
C VAL A 64 15.49 -9.54 9.30
N SER A 65 14.17 -9.38 9.35
CA SER A 65 13.19 -10.32 8.80
C SER A 65 12.08 -9.53 8.15
N ILE A 66 11.75 -9.81 6.90
CA ILE A 66 10.70 -9.07 6.18
C ILE A 66 9.80 -10.08 5.51
N LYS A 67 8.58 -10.20 6.02
CA LYS A 67 7.58 -11.11 5.48
C LYS A 67 6.22 -10.43 5.37
N TRP A 68 5.57 -10.68 4.27
CA TRP A 68 4.22 -10.19 3.97
C TRP A 68 3.40 -11.35 3.45
N PHE A 69 2.16 -11.50 3.94
CA PHE A 69 1.25 -12.55 3.52
C PHE A 69 1.87 -13.96 3.60
N GLU A 70 2.73 -14.18 4.61
CA GLU A 70 3.71 -15.30 4.64
C GLU A 70 3.06 -16.70 4.61
N ASP A 71 1.78 -16.78 4.94
CA ASP A 71 1.01 -18.00 5.03
C ASP A 71 0.02 -18.22 3.87
N GLY A 72 -0.07 -17.26 2.93
CA GLY A 72 -0.85 -17.36 1.71
C GLY A 72 -0.07 -17.94 0.52
N THR A 73 -0.77 -18.44 -0.49
CA THR A 73 -0.16 -18.91 -1.75
C THR A 73 -0.93 -18.42 -2.97
N LEU A 74 -0.20 -18.12 -4.05
CA LEU A 74 -0.70 -17.64 -5.35
C LEU A 74 0.18 -18.20 -6.48
N ASN A 75 -0.19 -17.96 -7.75
CA ASN A 75 0.56 -18.34 -8.96
C ASN A 75 0.50 -17.21 -9.99
#